data_AF-A0AAW8TR18-F1
#
_entry.id   AF-A0AAW8TR18-F1
#
_cell.length_a   1.000
_cell.length_b   1.000
_cell.length_c   1.000
_cell.angle_alpha   90.00
_cell.angle_beta   90.00
_cell.angle_gamma   90.00
#
_symmetry.space_group_name_H-M   'P 1'
#
loop_
_entity.id
_entity.type
_entity.pdbx_description
1 polymer ?
#
loop_
_entity_poly.entity_id
_entity_poly.type
_entity_poly.pdbx_seq_one_letter_code
_entity_poly.pdbx_strand_id
1 'polypeptide(L)'
;MEIKVRKIPSKTIAGLDDLARQNSQSREEYIRQLLEHHVMYSEVEGLNKKYEILVQEVSQNMIIALDQNTRVLDKFIALQKEEF
;
A
#
# COMPACT_ATOMS: atom_id res chain seq x y z
N MET A 1 26.45 -9.31 7.21
CA MET A 1 26.30 -10.35 6.17
C MET A 1 26.70 -9.71 4.85
N GLU A 2 27.53 -10.34 4.02
CA GLU A 2 28.04 -9.75 2.77
C GLU A 2 27.31 -10.35 1.56
N ILE A 3 26.95 -9.51 0.58
CA ILE A 3 26.28 -9.93 -0.66
C ILE A 3 27.16 -9.59 -1.85
N LYS A 4 27.42 -10.57 -2.72
CA LYS A 4 28.14 -10.37 -3.99
C LYS A 4 27.19 -10.47 -5.18
N VAL A 5 26.85 -9.33 -5.76
CA VAL A 5 26.06 -9.27 -7.00
C VAL A 5 27.00 -9.31 -8.20
N ARG A 6 26.88 -10.33 -9.05
CA ARG A 6 27.76 -10.56 -10.22
C ARG A 6 27.04 -10.21 -11.52
N LYS A 7 27.84 -10.00 -12.58
CA LYS A 7 27.35 -9.77 -13.96
C LYS A 7 26.47 -8.52 -14.11
N ILE A 8 26.74 -7.48 -13.32
CA ILE A 8 26.10 -6.17 -13.51
C ILE A 8 26.69 -5.53 -14.79
N PRO A 9 25.85 -5.03 -15.71
CA PRO A 9 26.34 -4.32 -16.90
C PRO A 9 27.23 -3.13 -16.53
N SER A 10 28.34 -2.95 -17.25
CA SER A 10 29.30 -1.87 -16.97
C SER A 10 28.66 -0.47 -17.00
N LYS A 11 27.67 -0.27 -17.89
CA LYS A 11 26.88 0.98 -17.95
C LYS A 11 26.13 1.24 -16.64
N THR A 12 25.56 0.21 -16.03
CA THR A 12 24.84 0.33 -14.76
C THR A 12 25.80 0.63 -13.61
N ILE A 13 27.00 0.03 -13.61
CA ILE A 13 28.03 0.35 -12.63
C ILE A 13 28.45 1.82 -12.71
N ALA A 14 28.68 2.32 -13.94
CA ALA A 14 29.02 3.72 -14.15
C ALA A 14 27.90 4.67 -13.67
N GLY A 15 26.64 4.34 -13.97
CA GLY A 15 25.50 5.11 -13.45
C GLY A 15 25.43 5.13 -11.92
N LEU A 16 25.68 3.98 -11.26
CA LEU A 16 25.73 3.92 -9.79
C LEU A 16 26.88 4.74 -9.21
N ASP A 17 28.04 4.76 -9.88
CA ASP A 17 29.15 5.61 -9.47
C ASP A 17 28.81 7.10 -9.55
N ASP A 18 28.21 7.52 -10.65
CA ASP A 18 27.86 8.91 -10.86
C ASP A 18 26.81 9.36 -9.84
N LEU A 19 25.79 8.54 -9.59
CA LEU A 19 24.78 8.80 -8.57
C LEU A 19 25.37 8.82 -7.15
N ALA A 20 26.28 7.90 -6.82
CA ALA A 20 26.96 7.90 -5.52
C ALA A 20 27.81 9.17 -5.33
N ARG A 21 28.54 9.60 -6.37
CA ARG A 21 29.31 10.85 -6.34
C ARG A 21 28.43 12.08 -6.16
N GLN A 22 27.29 12.15 -6.86
CA GLN A 22 26.33 13.24 -6.72
C GLN A 22 25.81 13.35 -5.27
N ASN A 23 25.63 12.22 -4.60
CA ASN A 23 25.20 12.16 -3.20
C ASN A 23 26.36 12.25 -2.19
N SER A 24 27.59 12.51 -2.64
CA SER A 24 28.80 12.54 -1.79
C SER A 24 29.00 11.26 -0.96
N GLN A 25 28.65 10.12 -1.55
CA GLN A 25 28.69 8.80 -0.92
C GLN A 25 29.63 7.86 -1.66
N SER A 26 30.09 6.82 -0.97
CA SER A 26 30.71 5.68 -1.65
C SER A 26 29.64 4.92 -2.42
N ARG A 27 30.05 4.21 -3.50
CA ARG A 27 29.13 3.34 -4.25
C ARG A 27 28.44 2.33 -3.33
N GLU A 28 29.17 1.76 -2.38
CA GLU A 28 28.64 0.78 -1.44
C GLU A 28 27.58 1.39 -0.52
N GLU A 29 27.86 2.56 0.06
CA GLU A 29 26.92 3.29 0.91
C GLU A 29 25.64 3.62 0.14
N TYR A 30 25.79 4.15 -1.07
CA TYR A 30 24.67 4.50 -1.94
C TYR A 30 23.80 3.27 -2.25
N ILE A 31 24.42 2.14 -2.61
CA ILE A 31 23.69 0.90 -2.87
C ILE A 31 23.00 0.38 -1.61
N ARG A 32 23.63 0.49 -0.44
CA ARG A 32 23.04 0.05 0.83
C ARG A 32 21.77 0.84 1.15
N GLN A 33 21.84 2.16 1.09
CA GLN A 33 20.68 3.03 1.32
C GLN A 33 19.59 2.80 0.28
N LEU A 34 19.96 2.58 -0.99
CA LEU A 34 19.00 2.27 -2.04
C LEU A 34 18.24 0.97 -1.77
N LEU A 35 18.94 -0.08 -1.32
CA LEU A 35 18.33 -1.36 -0.97
C LEU A 35 17.44 -1.26 0.26
N GLU A 36 17.88 -0.56 1.31
CA GLU A 36 17.08 -0.32 2.52
C GLU A 36 15.80 0.45 2.19
N HIS A 37 15.92 1.54 1.42
CA HIS A 37 14.77 2.32 0.98
C HIS A 37 13.81 1.49 0.12
N HIS A 38 14.33 0.66 -0.79
CA HIS A 38 13.49 -0.18 -1.66
C HIS A 38 12.67 -1.21 -0.85
N VAL A 39 13.30 -1.87 0.12
CA VAL A 39 12.61 -2.84 0.99
C VAL A 39 11.58 -2.12 1.87
N MET A 40 11.97 -1.03 2.53
CA MET A 40 11.07 -0.24 3.38
C MET A 40 9.86 0.28 2.60
N TYR A 41 10.09 0.83 1.41
CA TYR A 41 9.02 1.32 0.55
C TYR A 41 8.05 0.21 0.15
N SER A 42 8.56 -0.98 -0.21
CA SER A 42 7.72 -2.14 -0.52
C SER A 42 6.86 -2.58 0.68
N GLU A 43 7.42 -2.58 1.89
CA GLU A 43 6.69 -2.93 3.10
C GLU A 43 5.60 -1.90 3.43
N VAL A 44 5.93 -0.60 3.33
CA VAL A 44 4.99 0.50 3.60
C VAL A 44 3.91 0.58 2.53
N GLU A 45 4.25 0.47 1.25
CA GLU A 45 3.27 0.47 0.16
C GLU A 45 2.35 -0.75 0.25
N GLY A 46 2.91 -1.92 0.58
CA GLY A 46 2.14 -3.13 0.84
C GLY A 46 1.18 -2.98 2.02
N LEU A 47 1.61 -2.32 3.10
CA LEU A 47 0.76 -2.02 4.25
C LEU A 47 -0.34 -1.03 3.91
N ASN A 48 -0.02 0.02 3.13
CA ASN A 48 -0.97 1.05 2.74
C ASN A 48 -2.06 0.47 1.82
N LYS A 49 -1.69 -0.37 0.85
CA LYS A 49 -2.65 -1.09 0.00
C LYS A 49 -3.58 -2.00 0.81
N LYS A 50 -3.06 -2.72 1.81
CA LYS A 50 -3.90 -3.54 2.70
C LYS A 50 -4.89 -2.69 3.49
N TYR A 51 -4.47 -1.52 3.95
CA TYR A 51 -5.34 -0.60 4.66
C TYR A 51 -6.43 -0.02 3.76
N GLU A 52 -6.09 0.41 2.54
CA GLU A 52 -7.07 0.89 1.54
C GLU A 52 -8.13 -0.17 1.23
N ILE A 53 -7.71 -1.43 1.02
CA ILE A 53 -8.63 -2.56 0.80
C ILE A 53 -9.56 -2.74 2.00
N LEU A 54 -9.02 -2.76 3.22
CA LEU A 54 -9.81 -2.92 4.43
C LEU A 54 -10.85 -1.79 4.60
N VAL A 55 -10.44 -0.54 4.39
CA VAL A 55 -11.34 0.62 4.46
C VAL A 55 -12.45 0.50 3.42
N GLN A 56 -12.11 0.09 2.20
CA GLN A 56 -13.09 -0.10 1.13
C GLN A 56 -14.10 -1.21 1.48
N GLU A 57 -13.62 -2.37 1.94
CA GLU A 57 -14.47 -3.50 2.32
C GLU A 57 -15.40 -3.15 3.49
N VAL A 58 -14.86 -2.52 4.55
CA VAL A 58 -15.65 -2.09 5.71
C VAL A 58 -16.71 -1.07 5.30
N SER A 59 -16.34 -0.10 4.45
CA SER A 59 -17.28 0.92 3.97
C SER A 59 -18.40 0.32 3.14
N GLN A 60 -18.08 -0.61 2.22
CA GLN A 60 -19.09 -1.30 1.40
C GLN A 60 -20.02 -2.15 2.26
N ASN A 61 -19.48 -2.91 3.21
CA ASN A 61 -20.27 -3.73 4.12
C ASN A 61 -21.21 -2.88 4.99
N MET A 62 -20.74 -1.72 5.46
CA MET A 62 -21.55 -0.79 6.25
C MET A 62 -22.70 -0.20 5.43
N ILE A 63 -22.45 0.18 4.17
CA ILE A 63 -23.49 0.67 3.26
C ILE A 63 -24.57 -0.41 3.06
N ILE A 64 -24.16 -1.66 2.84
CA ILE A 64 -25.09 -2.79 2.67
C ILE A 64 -25.92 -3.00 3.94
N ALA A 65 -25.29 -2.98 5.12
CA ALA A 65 -26.00 -3.15 6.39
C ALA A 65 -27.02 -2.04 6.63
N LEU A 66 -26.66 -0.79 6.31
CA LEU A 66 -27.57 0.36 6.44
C LEU A 66 -28.74 0.28 5.46
N ASP A 67 -28.51 -0.10 4.20
CA ASP A 67 -29.58 -0.31 3.21
C ASP A 67 -30.55 -1.41 3.66
N GLN A 68 -30.02 -2.54 4.14
CA GLN A 68 -30.84 -3.62 4.68
C GLN A 68 -31.67 -3.17 5.89
N ASN A 69 -31.05 -2.44 6.82
CA ASN A 69 -31.75 -1.93 8.00
C ASN A 69 -32.88 -0.96 7.60
N THR A 70 -32.59 -0.02 6.70
CA THR A 70 -33.56 0.94 6.17
C THR A 70 -34.75 0.23 5.53
N ARG A 71 -34.50 -0.77 4.67
CA ARG A 71 -35.57 -1.56 4.05
C ARG A 71 -36.44 -2.32 5.06
N VAL A 72 -35.84 -2.80 6.15
CA VAL A 72 -36.58 -3.47 7.22
C VAL A 72 -37.42 -2.47 7.99
N LEU A 73 -36.87 -1.31 8.36
CA LEU A 73 -37.60 -0.24 9.03
C LEU A 73 -38.77 0.28 8.20
N ASP A 74 -38.58 0.47 6.89
CA ASP A 74 -39.65 0.89 5.97
C ASP A 74 -40.81 -0.11 5.96
N LYS A 75 -40.51 -1.41 5.99
CA LYS A 75 -41.55 -2.46 6.09
C LYS A 75 -42.29 -2.39 7.43
N PHE A 76 -41.59 -2.19 8.53
CA PHE A 76 -42.24 -2.04 9.85
C PHE A 76 -43.14 -0.81 9.91
N ILE A 77 -42.70 0.33 9.38
CA ILE A 77 -43.49 1.56 9.33
C ILE A 77 -44.71 1.39 8.43
N ALA A 78 -44.58 0.71 7.28
CA ALA A 78 -45.70 0.43 6.39
C ALA A 78 -46.78 -0.41 7.06
N LEU A 79 -46.39 -1.49 7.75
CA LEU A 79 -47.33 -2.35 8.50
C LEU A 79 -48.07 -1.56 9.59
N GLN A 80 -47.39 -0.68 10.32
CA GLN A 80 -48.02 0.15 11.34
C GLN A 80 -49.08 1.11 10.76
N LYS A 81 -48.90 1.57 9.51
CA LYS A 81 -49.87 2.46 8.85
C LYS A 81 -51.11 1.74 8.31
N GLU A 82 -51.04 0.42 8.12
CA GLU A 82 -52.19 -0.39 7.68
C GLU A 82 -53.10 -0.82 8.85
N GLU A 83 -52.63 -0.72 10.10
CA GLU A 83 -53.39 -1.05 11.32
C GLU A 83 -54.21 0.12 11.90
N PHE A 84 -54.21 1.30 11.27
CA PHE A 84 -55.02 2.49 11.62
C PHE A 84 -55.89 2.95 10.45
#